data_AF-A0A497G0U6-F1
#
_entry.id   AF-A0A497G0U6-F1
#
_cell.length_a   1.000
_cell.length_b   1.000
_cell.length_c   1.000
_cell.angle_alpha   90.00
_cell.angle_beta   90.00
_cell.angle_gamma   90.00
#
_symmetry.space_group_name_H-M   'P 1'
#
loop_
_entity.id
_entity.type
_entity.pdbx_description
1 polymer ?
#
loop_
_entity_poly.entity_id
_entity_poly.type
_entity_poly.pdbx_seq_one_letter_code
_entity_poly.pdbx_strand_id
1 'polypeptide(L)'
;MPKISKLWAEIEATVRIGKKGLSENIINEIKNQLKSRGVVKIKVLRNYAEATPNFDRFRFAEEIAEKTESVLLGVRGRCILLAEKKYALKLKPKSRKRRRR
;
A
#
# COMPACT_ATOMS: atom_id res chain seq x y z
N MET A 1 -7.36 -16.71 -3.41
CA MET A 1 -6.44 -15.63 -3.00
C MET A 1 -6.86 -15.11 -1.63
N PRO A 2 -5.91 -14.73 -0.77
CA PRO A 2 -6.20 -14.20 0.56
C PRO A 2 -7.10 -12.96 0.48
N LYS A 3 -8.05 -12.84 1.42
CA LYS A 3 -8.80 -11.58 1.62
C LYS A 3 -7.83 -10.48 2.03
N ILE A 4 -8.15 -9.22 1.74
CA ILE A 4 -7.34 -8.05 2.17
C ILE A 4 -7.00 -8.11 3.67
N SER A 5 -7.94 -8.55 4.50
CA SER A 5 -7.73 -8.74 5.95
C SER A 5 -6.57 -9.69 6.28
N LYS A 6 -6.35 -10.74 5.48
CA LYS A 6 -5.30 -11.74 5.70
C LYS A 6 -3.92 -11.20 5.29
N LEU A 7 -3.87 -10.39 4.23
CA LEU A 7 -2.66 -9.71 3.75
C LEU A 7 -2.01 -8.85 4.86
N TRP A 8 -2.81 -8.24 5.73
CA TRP A 8 -2.29 -7.44 6.84
C TRP A 8 -1.48 -8.24 7.86
N ALA A 9 -1.81 -9.52 8.07
CA ALA A 9 -1.13 -10.40 9.01
C ALA A 9 0.03 -11.16 8.36
N GLU A 10 -0.14 -11.60 7.11
CA GLU A 10 0.83 -12.43 6.40
C GLU A 10 1.98 -11.61 5.79
N ILE A 11 1.75 -10.33 5.46
CA ILE A 11 2.77 -9.49 4.84
C ILE A 11 3.50 -8.68 5.90
N GLU A 12 4.82 -8.83 5.92
CA GLU A 12 5.72 -7.98 6.70
C GLU A 12 5.98 -6.65 5.99
N ALA A 13 6.20 -5.60 6.79
CA ALA A 13 6.52 -4.30 6.23
C ALA A 13 7.97 -4.28 5.73
N THR A 14 8.13 -4.31 4.41
CA THR A 14 9.43 -4.31 3.74
C THR A 14 9.99 -2.90 3.59
N VAL A 15 9.14 -1.89 3.44
CA VAL A 15 9.54 -0.49 3.32
C VAL A 15 9.19 0.28 4.59
N ARG A 16 10.16 1.01 5.14
CA ARG A 16 10.01 1.82 6.34
C ARG A 16 10.32 3.29 6.05
N ILE A 17 9.33 4.17 6.21
CA ILE A 17 9.51 5.61 5.94
C ILE A 17 9.92 6.33 7.22
N GLY A 18 11.16 6.84 7.23
CA GLY A 18 11.76 7.59 8.34
C GLY A 18 11.79 9.10 8.09
N LYS A 19 12.65 9.82 8.83
CA LYS A 19 12.73 11.29 8.81
C LYS A 19 12.99 11.91 7.42
N LYS A 20 13.67 11.19 6.51
CA LYS A 20 13.90 11.65 5.13
C LYS A 20 12.63 11.60 4.24
N GLY A 21 11.53 11.01 4.70
CA GLY A 21 10.26 10.97 3.98
C GLY A 21 10.31 10.12 2.70
N LEU A 22 9.51 10.51 1.71
CA LEU A 22 9.47 9.90 0.38
C LEU A 22 10.57 10.48 -0.52
N SER A 23 11.67 9.74 -0.66
CA SER A 23 12.68 10.01 -1.68
C SER A 23 12.41 9.22 -2.96
N GLU A 24 12.98 9.65 -4.09
CA GLU A 24 12.91 8.93 -5.36
C GLU A 24 13.43 7.50 -5.25
N ASN A 25 14.48 7.29 -4.45
CA ASN A 25 15.01 5.95 -4.21
C ASN A 25 13.99 5.03 -3.53
N ILE A 26 13.24 5.55 -2.56
CA ILE A 26 12.16 4.81 -1.88
C ILE A 26 11.00 4.53 -2.85
N ILE A 27 10.64 5.51 -3.70
CA ILE A 27 9.59 5.34 -4.71
C ILE A 27 9.98 4.22 -5.69
N ASN A 28 11.21 4.23 -6.18
CA ASN A 28 11.72 3.19 -7.08
C ASN A 28 11.79 1.82 -6.41
N GLU A 29 12.19 1.77 -5.14
CA GLU A 29 12.16 0.53 -4.35
C GLU A 29 10.74 -0.03 -4.23
N ILE A 30 9.76 0.82 -3.89
CA ILE A 30 8.35 0.41 -3.79
C ILE A 30 7.85 -0.11 -5.15
N LYS A 31 8.15 0.60 -6.25
CA LYS A 31 7.79 0.16 -7.62
C LYS A 31 8.37 -1.21 -7.95
N ASN A 32 9.63 -1.45 -7.62
CA ASN A 32 10.29 -2.73 -7.87
C ASN A 32 9.66 -3.86 -7.03
N GLN A 33 9.42 -3.61 -5.75
CA GLN A 33 8.78 -4.61 -4.88
C GLN A 33 7.34 -4.91 -5.32
N LEU A 34 6.58 -3.90 -5.77
CA LEU A 34 5.24 -4.09 -6.33
C LEU A 34 5.27 -4.95 -7.59
N LYS A 35 6.25 -4.75 -8.48
CA LYS A 35 6.43 -5.60 -9.68
C LYS A 35 6.79 -7.04 -9.33
N SER A 36 7.66 -7.26 -8.34
CA SER A 36 8.11 -8.61 -7.97
C SER A 36 7.11 -9.38 -7.12
N ARG A 37 6.42 -8.72 -6.17
CA ARG A 37 5.55 -9.37 -5.17
C ARG A 37 4.07 -9.14 -5.40
N GLY A 38 3.70 -8.14 -6.21
CA GLY A 38 2.31 -7.73 -6.47
C GLY A 38 1.65 -6.93 -5.34
N VAL A 39 2.16 -7.02 -4.11
CA VAL A 39 1.63 -6.34 -2.92
C VAL A 39 2.76 -5.97 -1.97
N VAL A 40 2.69 -4.79 -1.37
CA VAL A 40 3.70 -4.23 -0.48
C VAL A 40 3.02 -3.59 0.73
N LYS A 41 3.57 -3.85 1.91
CA LYS A 41 3.19 -3.19 3.15
C LYS A 41 4.27 -2.20 3.54
N ILE A 42 3.90 -0.95 3.71
CA ILE A 42 4.79 0.16 4.05
C ILE A 42 4.50 0.56 5.48
N LYS A 43 5.54 0.78 6.29
CA LYS A 43 5.40 1.25 7.67
C LYS A 43 6.00 2.65 7.81
N VAL A 44 5.18 3.61 8.21
CA VAL A 44 5.62 4.96 8.56
C VAL A 44 6.16 4.93 10.00
N LEU A 45 7.40 5.39 10.18
CA LEU A 45 8.04 5.44 11.49
C LEU A 45 7.47 6.61 12.30
N ARG A 46 7.48 6.43 13.64
CA ARG A 46 6.97 7.44 14.59
C ARG A 46 7.63 8.81 14.38
N ASN A 47 8.94 8.80 14.20
CA ASN A 47 9.76 9.99 14.03
C ASN A 47 9.36 10.84 12.82
N TYR A 48 8.82 10.22 11.76
CA TYR A 48 8.32 10.97 10.60
C TYR A 48 6.96 11.61 10.90
N ALA A 49 6.06 10.85 11.53
CA ALA A 49 4.74 11.33 11.90
C ALA A 49 4.80 12.47 12.95
N GLU A 50 5.77 12.45 13.85
CA GLU A 50 5.95 13.50 14.86
C GLU A 50 6.70 14.73 14.31
N ALA A 51 7.61 14.53 13.35
CA ALA A 51 8.32 15.64 12.72
C ALA A 51 7.46 16.40 11.68
N THR A 52 6.39 15.77 11.18
CA THR A 52 5.51 16.36 10.17
C THR A 52 4.26 16.94 10.84
N PRO A 53 4.12 18.28 10.91
CA PRO A 53 2.91 18.89 11.44
C PRO A 53 1.70 18.50 10.59
N ASN A 54 0.59 18.15 11.25
CA ASN A 54 -0.65 17.69 10.61
C ASN A 54 -0.48 16.47 9.67
N PHE A 55 0.37 15.51 10.04
CA PHE A 55 0.58 14.31 9.25
C PHE A 55 -0.71 13.50 9.05
N ASP A 56 -1.25 13.57 7.84
CA ASP A 56 -2.39 12.75 7.41
C ASP A 56 -1.90 11.49 6.69
N ARG A 57 -2.21 10.35 7.32
CA ARG A 57 -1.82 9.03 6.86
C ARG A 57 -2.54 8.59 5.59
N PHE A 58 -3.77 9.08 5.37
CA PHE A 58 -4.55 8.77 4.18
C PHE A 58 -4.01 9.54 2.99
N ARG A 59 -3.81 10.86 3.12
CA ARG A 59 -3.18 11.67 2.07
C ARG A 59 -1.80 11.17 1.70
N PHE A 60 -0.99 10.82 2.71
CA PHE A 60 0.34 10.26 2.44
C PHE A 60 0.26 8.91 1.70
N ALA A 61 -0.73 8.07 2.02
CA ALA A 61 -0.93 6.82 1.31
C ALA A 61 -1.39 7.01 -0.14
N GLU A 62 -2.27 7.99 -0.39
CA GLU A 62 -2.69 8.38 -1.73
C GLU A 62 -1.52 8.91 -2.56
N GLU A 63 -0.70 9.78 -1.97
CA GLU A 63 0.50 10.32 -2.63
C GLU A 63 1.47 9.20 -3.05
N ILE A 64 1.70 8.20 -2.19
CA ILE A 64 2.53 7.05 -2.56
C ILE A 64 1.86 6.26 -3.68
N ALA A 65 0.55 6.01 -3.59
CA ALA A 65 -0.17 5.24 -4.59
C ALA A 65 -0.10 5.90 -5.97
N GLU A 66 -0.27 7.22 -6.05
CA GLU A 66 -0.13 7.99 -7.29
C GLU A 66 1.29 7.92 -7.84
N LYS A 67 2.30 8.24 -7.03
CA LYS A 67 3.72 8.23 -7.46
C LYS A 67 4.19 6.84 -7.91
N THR A 68 3.60 5.78 -7.35
CA THR A 68 3.93 4.39 -7.67
C THR A 68 2.98 3.75 -8.69
N GLU A 69 1.98 4.48 -9.17
CA GLU A 69 0.91 4.00 -10.05
C GLU A 69 0.23 2.72 -9.54
N SER A 70 0.11 2.61 -8.22
CA SER A 70 -0.40 1.43 -7.52
C SER A 70 -1.80 1.66 -6.96
N VAL A 71 -2.42 0.59 -6.46
CA VAL A 71 -3.74 0.61 -5.87
C VAL A 71 -3.59 0.58 -4.36
N LEU A 72 -4.13 1.62 -3.70
CA LEU A 72 -4.25 1.64 -2.24
C LEU A 72 -5.31 0.63 -1.80
N LEU A 73 -4.89 -0.44 -1.12
CA LEU A 73 -5.80 -1.43 -0.54
C LEU A 73 -6.35 -0.98 0.82
N GLY A 74 -5.59 -0.15 1.54
CA GLY A 74 -6.05 0.46 2.78
C GLY A 74 -4.90 0.94 3.67
N VAL A 75 -5.29 1.67 4.72
CA VAL A 75 -4.39 2.21 5.73
C VAL A 75 -4.83 1.69 7.10
N ARG A 76 -3.89 1.15 7.88
CA ARG A 76 -4.14 0.66 9.25
C ARG A 76 -3.04 1.14 10.18
N GLY A 77 -3.39 2.00 11.13
CA GLY A 77 -2.40 2.58 12.04
C GLY A 77 -1.39 3.41 11.26
N ARG A 78 -0.09 3.09 11.34
CA ARG A 78 0.97 3.72 10.54
C ARG A 78 1.43 2.85 9.37
N CYS A 79 0.65 1.82 9.05
CA CYS A 79 0.95 0.89 7.98
C CYS A 79 0.02 1.14 6.80
N ILE A 80 0.58 1.12 5.60
CA ILE A 80 -0.12 1.36 4.33
C ILE A 80 0.06 0.09 3.50
N LEU A 81 -1.03 -0.40 2.91
CA LEU A 81 -1.00 -1.58 2.05
C LEU A 81 -1.29 -1.16 0.61
N LEU A 82 -0.29 -1.35 -0.26
CA LEU A 82 -0.38 -1.06 -1.68
C LEU A 82 -0.32 -2.36 -2.48
N ALA A 83 -1.04 -2.41 -3.60
CA ALA A 83 -0.97 -3.51 -4.53
C ALA A 83 -0.83 -3.00 -5.96
N GLU A 84 -0.17 -3.80 -6.80
CA GLU A 84 -0.14 -3.56 -8.23
C GLU A 84 -1.57 -3.67 -8.80
N LYS A 85 -1.89 -2.88 -9.83
CA LYS A 85 -3.20 -2.90 -10.51
C LYS A 85 -3.64 -4.32 -10.87
N LYS A 86 -2.74 -5.13 -11.45
CA LYS A 86 -3.04 -6.54 -11.81
C LYS A 86 -3.36 -7.40 -10.59
N TYR A 87 -2.65 -7.21 -9.49
CA TYR A 87 -2.89 -7.94 -8.24
C TYR A 87 -4.23 -7.55 -7.60
N ALA A 88 -4.53 -6.25 -7.55
CA ALA A 88 -5.78 -5.71 -7.02
C ALA A 88 -7.02 -6.21 -7.78
N LEU A 89 -6.94 -6.35 -9.11
CA LEU A 89 -8.02 -6.93 -9.93
C LEU A 89 -8.34 -8.37 -9.54
N LYS A 90 -7.33 -9.16 -9.14
CA LYS A 90 -7.54 -10.54 -8.70
C LYS A 90 -8.09 -10.65 -7.27
N LEU A 91 -7.93 -9.61 -6.46
CA LEU A 91 -8.49 -9.52 -5.10
C LEU A 91 -9.97 -9.15 -5.09
N LYS A 92 -10.46 -8.41 -6.09
CA LYS A 92 -11.89 -8.10 -6.19
C LYS A 92 -12.65 -9.43 -6.36
N PRO A 93 -13.66 -9.72 -5.53
CA PRO A 93 -14.50 -10.89 -5.76
C PRO A 93 -15.06 -10.76 -7.17
N LYS A 94 -14.90 -11.81 -7.99
CA LYS A 94 -15.61 -11.94 -9.28
C LYS A 94 -17.06 -11.66 -8.95
N SER A 95 -17.57 -10.49 -9.33
CA SER A 95 -18.97 -10.15 -9.17
C SER A 95 -19.73 -11.35 -9.72
N ARG A 96 -20.49 -12.03 -8.84
CA ARG A 96 -21.43 -13.07 -9.24
C ARG A 96 -22.17 -12.46 -10.43
N LYS A 97 -21.95 -12.99 -11.64
CA LYS A 97 -22.88 -12.76 -12.75
C LYS A 97 -24.22 -13.16 -12.16
N ARG A 98 -25.02 -12.18 -11.77
CA ARG A 98 -26.45 -12.38 -11.55
C ARG A 98 -26.90 -12.91 -12.90
N ARG A 99 -27.02 -14.24 -12.99
CA ARG A 99 -27.90 -14.89 -13.95
C ARG A 99 -29.26 -14.25 -13.71
N ARG A 100 -29.53 -13.15 -14.41
CA ARG A 100 -30.89 -12.72 -14.64
C ARG A 100 -31.41 -13.74 -15.65
N ARG A 101 -32.21 -14.66 -15.12
CA ARG A 101 -33.17 -15.42 -15.90
C ARG A 101 -34.13 -14.45 -16.56
#